data_AF-A0A3B0WH65-F1
#
_entry.id   AF-A0A3B0WH65-F1
#
_cell.length_a   1.000
_cell.length_b   1.000
_cell.length_c   1.000
_cell.angle_alpha   90.00
_cell.angle_beta   90.00
_cell.angle_gamma   90.00
#
_symmetry.space_group_name_H-M   'P 1'
#
loop_
_entity.id
_entity.type
_entity.pdbx_description
1 polymer ?
#
loop_
_entity_poly.entity_id
_entity_poly.type
_entity_poly.pdbx_seq_one_letter_code
_entity_poly.pdbx_strand_id
1 'polypeptide(L)'
;MNVNRLFELMRESKLDAWLETLDEQIKQGLCNDTYGKLAGWQAALQALPRITSQDTSQSTSQYIDLNSPQVSVNAALALSDQEKLQLEAMLKQLMPWRKGPYHIHGIDINTEWRSDLKW
;
A
#
# COMPACT_ATOMS: atom_id res chain seq x y z
N MET A 1 6.50 2.82 11.18
CA MET A 1 6.82 2.01 9.98
C MET A 1 7.93 1.04 10.36
N ASN A 2 7.80 -0.24 10.05
CA ASN A 2 8.85 -1.23 10.35
C ASN A 2 9.71 -1.43 9.09
N VAL A 3 10.98 -1.03 9.14
CA VAL A 3 11.92 -1.12 8.01
C VAL A 3 12.96 -2.23 8.19
N ASN A 4 12.93 -2.98 9.29
CA ASN A 4 13.96 -3.97 9.62
C ASN A 4 14.12 -5.01 8.50
N ARG A 5 13.01 -5.44 7.91
CA ARG A 5 13.02 -6.41 6.81
C ARG A 5 13.73 -5.87 5.56
N LEU A 6 13.64 -4.57 5.29
CA LEU A 6 14.35 -3.94 4.18
C LEU A 6 15.87 -4.00 4.43
N PHE A 7 16.32 -3.66 5.64
CA PHE A 7 17.74 -3.68 6.00
C PHE A 7 18.32 -5.09 5.94
N GLU A 8 17.56 -6.10 6.35
CA GLU A 8 17.94 -7.51 6.20
C GLU A 8 18.11 -7.92 4.72
N LEU A 9 17.19 -7.50 3.85
CA LEU A 9 17.23 -7.85 2.42
C LEU A 9 18.34 -7.13 1.65
N MET A 10 18.73 -5.94 2.11
CA MET A 10 19.79 -5.14 1.50
C MET A 10 21.18 -5.56 1.97
N ARG A 11 21.30 -6.18 3.14
CA ARG A 11 22.57 -6.69 3.65
C ARG A 11 23.15 -7.73 2.69
N GLU A 12 24.45 -7.68 2.48
CA GLU A 12 25.17 -8.57 1.53
C GLU A 12 24.71 -8.43 0.05
N SER A 13 23.92 -7.40 -0.26
CA SER A 13 23.56 -7.05 -1.64
C SER A 13 24.47 -5.95 -2.19
N LYS A 14 24.32 -5.61 -3.47
CA LYS A 14 24.97 -4.44 -4.07
C LYS A 14 24.57 -3.10 -3.43
N LEU A 15 23.54 -3.10 -2.57
CA LEU A 15 23.03 -1.93 -1.87
C LEU A 15 23.54 -1.84 -0.43
N ASP A 16 24.37 -2.76 0.04
CA ASP A 16 24.84 -2.83 1.43
C ASP A 16 25.49 -1.52 1.90
N ALA A 17 26.33 -0.90 1.06
CA ALA A 17 26.96 0.38 1.36
C ALA A 17 25.96 1.53 1.66
N TRP A 18 24.74 1.45 1.13
CA TRP A 18 23.72 2.47 1.40
C TRP A 18 23.16 2.39 2.82
N LEU A 19 23.27 1.23 3.48
CA LEU A 19 22.80 1.01 4.85
C LEU A 19 23.47 1.95 5.87
N GLU A 20 24.70 2.41 5.58
CA GLU A 20 25.44 3.35 6.44
C GLU A 20 24.69 4.68 6.64
N THR A 21 23.91 5.11 5.65
CA THR A 21 23.19 6.40 5.69
C THR A 21 21.67 6.27 5.67
N LEU A 22 21.15 5.10 5.26
CA LEU A 22 19.73 4.91 4.97
C LEU A 22 18.83 5.16 6.18
N ASP A 23 19.23 4.73 7.38
CA ASP A 23 18.42 4.89 8.59
C ASP A 23 18.17 6.37 8.92
N GLU A 24 19.22 7.18 8.85
CA GLU A 24 19.14 8.62 9.09
C GLU A 24 18.32 9.32 7.98
N GLN A 25 18.52 8.93 6.72
CA GLN A 25 17.73 9.45 5.60
C GLN A 25 16.23 9.15 5.73
N ILE A 26 15.86 7.96 6.20
CA ILE A 26 14.46 7.59 6.45
C ILE A 26 13.88 8.45 7.57
N LYS A 27 14.61 8.63 8.68
CA LYS A 27 14.15 9.46 9.81
C LYS A 27 13.92 10.91 9.39
N GLN A 28 14.84 11.48 8.62
CA GLN A 28 14.73 12.85 8.11
C GLN A 28 13.59 12.98 7.09
N GLY A 29 13.48 12.02 6.16
CA GLY A 29 12.47 12.02 5.10
C GLY A 29 11.03 11.78 5.59
N LEU A 30 10.86 11.07 6.70
CA LEU A 30 9.57 10.76 7.32
C LEU A 30 9.32 11.54 8.62
N CYS A 31 9.98 12.69 8.79
CA CYS A 31 9.75 13.57 9.92
C CYS A 31 8.44 14.36 9.77
N ASN A 32 7.58 14.31 10.80
CA ASN A 32 6.29 15.01 10.80
C ASN A 32 6.43 16.54 10.81
N ASP A 33 7.52 17.07 11.34
CA ASP A 33 7.77 18.52 11.40
C ASP A 33 7.95 19.13 9.99
N THR A 34 8.35 18.31 9.02
CA THR A 34 8.62 18.74 7.65
C THR A 34 7.39 18.63 6.74
N TYR A 35 6.44 17.74 7.06
CA TYR A 35 5.31 17.40 6.18
C TYR A 35 3.98 17.36 6.93
N GLY A 36 3.25 18.48 6.91
CA GLY A 36 2.00 18.64 7.69
C GLY A 36 0.86 17.65 7.38
N LYS A 37 0.91 16.92 6.25
CA LYS A 37 -0.08 15.87 5.91
C LYS A 37 0.34 14.46 6.33
N LEU A 38 1.62 14.26 6.68
CA LEU A 38 2.17 12.93 6.94
C LEU A 38 1.47 12.22 8.09
N ALA A 39 1.21 12.93 9.20
CA ALA A 39 0.48 12.38 10.33
C ALA A 39 -0.93 11.90 9.94
N GLY A 40 -1.64 12.68 9.10
CA GLY A 40 -2.96 12.30 8.59
C GLY A 40 -2.92 11.06 7.71
N TRP A 41 -1.94 10.96 6.81
CA TRP A 41 -1.75 9.78 5.97
C TRP A 41 -1.34 8.54 6.78
N GLN A 42 -0.48 8.70 7.79
CA GLN A 42 -0.12 7.62 8.70
C GLN A 42 -1.34 7.09 9.46
N ALA A 43 -2.19 7.98 9.99
CA ALA A 43 -3.42 7.60 10.65
C ALA A 43 -4.39 6.87 9.69
N ALA A 44 -4.56 7.38 8.47
CA ALA A 44 -5.37 6.73 7.45
C ALA A 44 -4.84 5.32 7.11
N LEU A 45 -3.52 5.18 6.92
CA LEU A 45 -2.88 3.88 6.68
C LEU A 45 -3.04 2.91 7.85
N GLN A 46 -2.96 3.38 9.09
CA GLN A 46 -3.17 2.55 10.28
C GLN A 46 -4.63 2.14 10.46
N ALA A 47 -5.56 3.00 10.03
CA ALA A 47 -6.98 2.72 10.12
C ALA A 47 -7.40 1.64 9.12
N LEU A 48 -6.72 1.52 7.95
CA LEU A 48 -7.07 0.57 6.88
C LEU A 48 -7.36 -0.83 7.42
N PRO A 49 -8.49 -1.46 7.02
CA PRO A 49 -8.83 -2.78 7.50
C PRO A 49 -7.76 -3.77 7.07
N ARG A 50 -7.33 -4.63 8.00
CA ARG A 50 -6.53 -5.81 7.64
C ARG A 50 -7.46 -6.81 6.98
N ILE A 51 -7.49 -6.76 5.66
CA ILE A 51 -8.14 -7.78 4.85
C ILE A 51 -7.14 -8.93 4.75
N THR A 52 -7.09 -9.77 5.78
CA THR A 52 -6.26 -10.96 5.83
C THR A 52 -7.12 -12.21 5.67
N SER A 53 -6.56 -13.25 5.05
CA SER A 53 -7.05 -14.62 4.90
C SER A 53 -7.42 -15.36 6.22
N GLN A 54 -7.56 -14.65 7.34
CA GLN A 54 -7.58 -15.19 8.69
C GLN A 54 -8.93 -15.06 9.40
N ASP A 55 -10.04 -14.97 8.66
CA ASP A 55 -11.30 -15.40 9.27
C ASP A 55 -11.34 -16.93 9.29
N THR A 56 -11.17 -17.43 10.50
CA THR A 56 -11.09 -18.81 10.95
C THR A 56 -12.32 -19.62 10.55
N SER A 57 -12.32 -20.17 9.33
CA SER A 57 -12.95 -21.45 8.97
C SER A 57 -12.85 -21.78 7.48
N GLN A 58 -12.39 -20.88 6.62
CA GLN A 58 -12.07 -21.19 5.23
C GLN A 58 -10.78 -20.52 4.78
N SER A 59 -9.88 -21.32 4.21
CA SER A 59 -8.63 -20.89 3.58
C SER A 59 -8.92 -19.89 2.46
N THR A 60 -8.95 -18.59 2.79
CA THR A 60 -9.36 -17.55 1.85
C THR A 60 -8.11 -16.96 1.20
N SER A 61 -7.65 -17.59 0.11
CA SER A 61 -6.51 -17.14 -0.69
C SER A 61 -6.79 -15.78 -1.32
N GLN A 62 -5.89 -14.81 -1.17
CA GLN A 62 -5.97 -13.56 -1.94
C GLN A 62 -5.44 -13.81 -3.36
N TYR A 63 -6.10 -13.21 -4.34
CA TYR A 63 -5.61 -13.20 -5.72
C TYR A 63 -4.92 -11.87 -5.99
N ILE A 64 -3.63 -11.95 -6.32
CA ILE A 64 -2.80 -10.79 -6.65
C ILE A 64 -2.39 -10.93 -8.12
N ASP A 65 -2.68 -9.91 -8.92
CA ASP A 65 -2.23 -9.81 -10.30
C ASP A 65 -1.37 -8.56 -10.48
N LEU A 66 -0.10 -8.80 -10.79
CA LEU A 66 0.90 -7.78 -11.09
C LEU A 66 1.38 -7.86 -12.55
N ASN A 67 0.88 -8.83 -13.32
CA ASN A 67 1.28 -9.07 -14.71
C ASN A 67 0.15 -8.66 -15.68
N SER A 68 -0.52 -7.56 -15.35
CA SER A 68 -1.52 -6.93 -16.18
C SER A 68 -1.40 -5.40 -16.12
N PRO A 69 -2.07 -4.66 -17.02
CA PRO A 69 -2.04 -3.20 -17.01
C PRO A 69 -2.53 -2.56 -15.71
N GLN A 70 -3.30 -3.27 -14.88
CA GLN A 70 -3.83 -2.79 -13.61
C GLN A 70 -3.29 -3.63 -12.46
N VAL A 71 -2.60 -2.98 -11.51
CA VAL A 71 -2.16 -3.68 -10.30
C VAL A 71 -3.38 -4.01 -9.44
N SER A 72 -3.62 -5.31 -9.26
CA SER A 72 -4.90 -5.80 -8.74
C SER A 72 -4.71 -6.74 -7.56
N VAL A 73 -5.53 -6.56 -6.53
CA VAL A 73 -5.67 -7.50 -5.41
C VAL A 73 -7.14 -7.74 -5.14
N ASN A 74 -7.53 -9.00 -4.99
CA ASN A 74 -8.88 -9.42 -4.68
C ASN A 74 -8.89 -10.38 -3.49
N ALA A 75 -9.91 -10.25 -2.65
CA ALA A 75 -10.18 -11.22 -1.61
C ALA A 75 -10.86 -12.45 -2.26
N ALA A 76 -10.58 -13.66 -1.77
CA ALA A 76 -11.25 -14.85 -2.32
C ALA A 76 -12.77 -14.79 -2.13
N LEU A 77 -13.22 -14.21 -1.00
CA LEU A 77 -14.61 -13.84 -0.79
C LEU A 77 -14.78 -12.36 -1.08
N ALA A 78 -15.79 -12.03 -1.87
CA ALA A 78 -16.13 -10.65 -2.14
C ALA A 78 -16.53 -9.96 -0.83
N LEU A 79 -15.97 -8.77 -0.61
CA LEU A 79 -16.40 -7.89 0.48
C LEU A 79 -17.88 -7.55 0.33
N SER A 80 -18.56 -7.42 1.46
CA SER A 80 -19.90 -6.85 1.51
C SER A 80 -19.91 -5.39 1.02
N ASP A 81 -21.06 -4.89 0.61
CA ASP A 81 -21.18 -3.51 0.13
C ASP A 81 -20.79 -2.49 1.21
N GLN A 82 -21.08 -2.78 2.48
CA GLN A 82 -20.67 -1.94 3.60
C GLN A 82 -19.15 -1.89 3.77
N GLU A 83 -18.47 -3.05 3.68
CA GLU A 83 -17.01 -3.12 3.75
C GLU A 83 -16.35 -2.42 2.57
N LYS A 84 -16.90 -2.56 1.36
CA LYS A 84 -16.43 -1.83 0.17
C LYS A 84 -16.57 -0.33 0.35
N LEU A 85 -17.72 0.15 0.82
CA LEU A 85 -17.95 1.58 1.08
C LEU A 85 -16.97 2.13 2.12
N GLN A 86 -16.73 1.37 3.19
CA GLN A 86 -15.76 1.74 4.23
C GLN A 86 -14.34 1.81 3.66
N LEU A 87 -13.93 0.77 2.92
CA LEU A 87 -12.61 0.72 2.30
C LEU A 87 -12.42 1.86 1.29
N GLU A 88 -13.42 2.14 0.46
CA GLU A 88 -13.38 3.24 -0.51
C GLU A 88 -13.24 4.61 0.18
N ALA A 89 -14.00 4.85 1.24
CA ALA A 89 -13.91 6.08 2.03
C ALA A 89 -12.52 6.27 2.62
N MET A 90 -11.87 5.20 3.06
CA MET A 90 -10.52 5.25 3.64
C MET A 90 -9.44 5.43 2.57
N LEU A 91 -9.57 4.77 1.42
CA LEU A 91 -8.68 4.98 0.27
C LEU A 91 -8.73 6.42 -0.24
N LYS A 92 -9.90 7.07 -0.18
CA LYS A 92 -10.06 8.50 -0.53
C LYS A 92 -9.29 9.43 0.42
N GLN A 93 -9.03 9.06 1.67
CA GLN A 93 -8.20 9.85 2.58
C GLN A 93 -6.72 9.91 2.15
N LEU A 94 -6.28 8.97 1.32
CA LEU A 94 -4.94 8.93 0.75
C LEU A 94 -4.80 9.70 -0.57
N MET A 95 -5.85 10.41 -0.99
CA MET A 95 -5.79 11.28 -2.17
C MET A 95 -4.75 12.41 -1.99
N PRO A 96 -4.13 12.88 -3.08
CA PRO A 96 -4.44 12.53 -4.48
C PRO A 96 -3.73 11.27 -4.99
N TRP A 97 -4.50 10.38 -5.62
CA TRP A 97 -3.97 9.22 -6.36
C TRP A 97 -3.60 9.62 -7.79
N ARG A 98 -2.30 9.84 -8.02
CA ARG A 98 -1.83 10.34 -9.33
C ARG A 98 -1.37 9.25 -10.28
N LYS A 99 -0.82 8.13 -9.80
CA LYS A 99 -0.27 7.03 -10.63
C LYS A 99 -1.07 5.75 -10.40
N GLY A 100 -1.29 4.97 -11.44
CA GLY A 100 -2.17 3.79 -11.44
C GLY A 100 -2.45 3.33 -12.88
N PRO A 101 -3.51 2.53 -13.12
CA PRO A 101 -4.64 2.26 -12.22
C PRO A 101 -4.38 1.12 -11.21
N TYR A 102 -5.18 1.11 -10.13
CA TYR A 102 -5.23 0.02 -9.15
C TYR A 102 -6.63 -0.58 -9.06
N HIS A 103 -6.70 -1.87 -8.73
CA HIS A 103 -7.94 -2.54 -8.31
C HIS A 103 -7.73 -3.18 -6.92
N ILE A 104 -8.52 -2.76 -5.93
CA ILE A 104 -8.35 -3.22 -4.54
C ILE A 104 -9.69 -3.72 -4.03
N HIS A 105 -9.83 -5.04 -3.93
CA HIS A 105 -10.99 -5.75 -3.35
C HIS A 105 -12.35 -5.29 -3.93
N GLY A 106 -12.43 -5.15 -5.26
CA GLY A 106 -13.64 -4.68 -5.94
C GLY A 106 -13.77 -3.16 -6.06
N ILE A 107 -12.74 -2.39 -5.70
CA ILE A 107 -12.71 -0.93 -5.84
C ILE A 107 -11.68 -0.55 -6.90
N ASP A 108 -12.13 0.14 -7.95
CA ASP A 108 -11.25 0.70 -8.97
C ASP A 108 -10.75 2.09 -8.56
N ILE A 109 -9.44 2.23 -8.41
CA ILE A 109 -8.78 3.52 -8.17
C ILE A 109 -8.34 4.09 -9.51
N ASN A 110 -9.22 4.90 -10.10
CA ASN A 110 -8.93 5.66 -11.31
C ASN A 110 -8.05 6.87 -10.98
N THR A 111 -6.77 6.76 -11.31
CA THR A 111 -5.77 7.78 -11.04
C THR A 111 -5.63 8.79 -12.16
N GLU A 112 -5.09 9.96 -11.85
CA GLU A 112 -4.85 11.04 -12.83
C GLU A 112 -4.06 10.56 -14.06
N TRP A 113 -3.03 9.74 -13.87
CA TRP A 113 -2.19 9.23 -14.94
C TRP A 113 -2.48 7.76 -15.23
N ARG A 114 -2.71 7.45 -16.52
CA ARG A 114 -2.67 6.11 -17.10
C ARG A 114 -1.23 5.63 -17.20
N SER A 115 -0.69 5.19 -16.06
CA SER A 115 0.71 4.76 -15.97
C SER A 115 0.94 3.44 -16.69
N ASP A 116 -0.14 2.67 -16.85
CA ASP A 116 -0.23 1.45 -17.65
C ASP A 116 0.00 1.63 -19.14
N LEU A 117 -0.26 2.83 -19.70
CA LEU A 117 0.07 3.12 -21.10
C LEU A 117 1.56 3.38 -21.33
N LYS A 118 2.30 3.66 -20.26
CA LYS A 118 3.74 3.94 -20.32
C LYS A 118 4.58 2.72 -19.99
N TRP A 119 4.08 1.87 -19.10
CA TRP A 119 4.74 0.64 -18.67
C TRP A 119 4.65 -0.43 -19.76
#